data_AF-A0A164G2K6-F1
#
_entry.id   AF-A0A164G2K6-F1
#
_cell.length_a   1.000
_cell.length_b   1.000
_cell.length_c   1.000
_cell.angle_alpha   90.00
_cell.angle_beta   90.00
_cell.angle_gamma   90.00
#
_symmetry.space_group_name_H-M   'P 1'
#
loop_
_entity.id
_entity.type
_entity.pdbx_description
1 polymer ?
#
loop_
_entity_poly.entity_id
_entity_poly.type
_entity_poly.pdbx_seq_one_letter_code
_entity_poly.pdbx_strand_id
1 'polypeptide(L)'
;MAGNSPEDEEDFATDDSWALKMLRANAKRRFTKTIKLVRDLMADPGSRTSIKNRRDDIITAYQECDDANTRYTTEFPDDETSSAWINSIEINLDFWVNTVDEHLISRADEAPSDVSSIHSQRVPLLAHPSQRRPTSNPDWTDLRLRVNQLEATRNQRMCR
;
A
#
# COMPACT_ATOMS: atom_id res chain seq x y z
N MET A 1 9.97 64.65 15.42
CA MET A 1 8.64 64.02 15.46
C MET A 1 8.85 62.52 15.46
N ALA A 2 8.48 61.84 16.54
CA ALA A 2 8.19 60.40 16.54
C ALA A 2 7.13 60.14 15.45
N GLY A 3 7.12 59.07 14.68
CA GLY A 3 7.52 57.70 14.94
C GLY A 3 6.38 56.89 14.35
N ASN A 4 6.58 56.26 13.19
CA ASN A 4 5.63 55.31 12.63
C ASN A 4 6.39 54.02 12.37
N SER A 5 6.30 53.10 13.33
CA SER A 5 6.62 51.69 13.14
C SER A 5 5.71 51.08 12.06
N PRO A 6 6.22 50.18 11.21
CA PRO A 6 5.40 49.27 10.43
C PRO A 6 5.20 48.01 11.29
N GLU A 7 4.07 47.91 11.98
CA GLU A 7 3.69 46.69 12.71
C GLU A 7 2.28 46.31 12.24
N ASP A 8 2.11 45.00 12.01
CA ASP A 8 0.86 44.28 11.67
C ASP A 8 0.63 43.92 10.19
N GLU A 9 1.54 43.15 9.57
CA GLU A 9 1.21 42.34 8.37
C GLU A 9 1.67 40.86 8.44
N GLU A 10 1.93 40.31 9.63
CA GLU A 10 2.36 38.90 9.77
C GLU A 10 1.54 38.15 10.83
N ASP A 11 0.34 37.66 10.48
CA ASP A 11 -0.26 36.54 11.24
C ASP A 11 -1.30 35.68 10.47
N PHE A 12 -1.54 35.93 9.17
CA PHE A 12 -2.52 35.15 8.40
C PHE A 12 -1.95 33.88 7.73
N ALA A 13 -0.62 33.75 7.61
CA ALA A 13 0.01 32.63 6.90
C ALA A 13 0.11 31.32 7.73
N THR A 14 -0.09 31.40 9.05
CA THR A 14 0.16 30.28 9.97
C THR A 14 -0.98 29.24 9.97
N ASP A 15 -2.22 29.68 9.83
CA ASP A 15 -3.40 28.81 9.89
C ASP A 15 -3.52 27.92 8.63
N ASP A 16 -3.28 28.51 7.45
CA ASP A 16 -3.29 27.79 6.17
C ASP A 16 -2.11 26.80 6.05
N SER A 17 -0.93 27.15 6.58
CA SER A 17 0.22 26.22 6.63
C SER A 17 -0.09 24.97 7.44
N TRP A 18 -0.73 25.14 8.61
CA TRP A 18 -1.11 24.01 9.46
C TRP A 18 -2.18 23.14 8.79
N ALA A 19 -3.19 23.75 8.17
CA ALA A 19 -4.24 23.03 7.45
C ALA A 19 -3.67 22.16 6.32
N LEU A 20 -2.72 22.69 5.54
CA LEU A 20 -2.07 21.94 4.45
C LEU A 20 -1.18 20.80 4.97
N LYS A 21 -0.43 21.02 6.06
CA LYS A 21 0.32 19.94 6.73
C LYS A 21 -0.61 18.84 7.25
N MET A 22 -1.75 19.23 7.81
CA MET A 22 -2.76 18.31 8.31
C MET A 22 -3.41 17.51 7.17
N LEU A 23 -3.66 18.15 6.02
CA LEU A 23 -4.16 17.49 4.82
C LEU A 23 -3.18 16.41 4.33
N ARG A 24 -1.88 16.74 4.19
CA ARG A 24 -0.82 15.76 3.86
C ARG A 24 -0.79 14.61 4.85
N ALA A 25 -0.81 14.90 6.15
CA ALA A 25 -0.77 13.89 7.20
C ALA A 25 -1.98 12.94 7.15
N ASN A 26 -3.18 13.47 6.90
CA ASN A 26 -4.40 12.67 6.78
C ASN A 26 -4.41 11.81 5.52
N ALA A 27 -3.99 12.34 4.37
CA ALA A 27 -3.85 11.57 3.14
C ALA A 27 -2.87 10.39 3.33
N LYS A 28 -1.68 10.65 3.89
CA LYS A 28 -0.69 9.60 4.21
C LYS A 28 -1.23 8.57 5.20
N ARG A 29 -2.02 9.00 6.19
CA ARG A 29 -2.69 8.08 7.13
C ARG A 29 -3.70 7.18 6.41
N ARG A 30 -4.50 7.72 5.47
CA ARG A 30 -5.44 6.94 4.66
C ARG A 30 -4.70 5.92 3.80
N PHE A 31 -3.68 6.35 3.05
CA PHE A 31 -2.81 5.46 2.27
C PHE A 31 -2.23 4.31 3.10
N THR A 32 -1.67 4.63 4.27
CA THR A 32 -1.11 3.62 5.18
C THR A 32 -2.19 2.64 5.71
N LYS A 33 -3.40 3.13 5.98
CA LYS A 33 -4.52 2.27 6.40
C LYS A 33 -4.95 1.34 5.26
N THR A 34 -5.03 1.84 4.03
CA THR A 34 -5.37 1.03 2.86
C THR A 34 -4.37 -0.10 2.66
N ILE A 35 -3.07 0.20 2.74
CA ILE A 35 -2.00 -0.82 2.70
C ILE A 35 -2.24 -1.93 3.74
N LYS A 36 -2.54 -1.55 4.99
CA LYS A 36 -2.80 -2.55 6.05
C LYS A 36 -4.00 -3.43 5.72
N LEU A 37 -5.09 -2.84 5.25
CA LEU A 37 -6.28 -3.59 4.83
C LEU A 37 -5.98 -4.58 3.70
N VAL A 38 -5.17 -4.17 2.73
CA VAL A 38 -4.75 -5.04 1.61
C VAL A 38 -3.93 -6.21 2.13
N ARG A 39 -2.92 -5.94 2.96
CA ARG A 39 -2.07 -6.95 3.58
C ARG A 39 -2.88 -7.96 4.38
N ASP A 40 -3.82 -7.48 5.20
CA ASP A 40 -4.66 -8.34 6.03
C ASP A 40 -5.58 -9.20 5.14
N LEU A 41 -6.15 -8.63 4.08
CA LEU A 41 -6.96 -9.34 3.10
C LEU A 41 -6.18 -10.40 2.30
N MET A 42 -4.91 -10.14 2.00
CA MET A 42 -4.01 -11.10 1.33
C MET A 42 -3.60 -12.27 2.24
N ALA A 43 -3.56 -12.03 3.56
CA ALA A 43 -3.27 -13.09 4.53
C ALA A 43 -4.46 -14.04 4.74
N ASP A 44 -5.68 -13.53 4.55
CA ASP A 44 -6.90 -14.32 4.58
C ASP A 44 -7.21 -14.94 3.19
N PRO A 45 -8.02 -16.01 3.10
CA PRO A 45 -8.50 -16.56 1.82
C PRO A 45 -9.53 -15.64 1.15
N GLY A 46 -9.43 -14.32 1.34
CA GLY A 46 -10.32 -13.32 0.78
C GLY A 46 -10.46 -13.46 -0.74
N SER A 47 -11.63 -13.08 -1.26
CA SER A 47 -11.91 -13.20 -2.70
C SER A 47 -10.88 -12.44 -3.54
N ARG A 48 -10.43 -13.06 -4.63
CA ARG A 48 -9.57 -12.46 -5.65
C ARG A 48 -10.10 -11.10 -6.14
N THR A 49 -11.42 -10.97 -6.28
CA THR A 49 -12.07 -9.71 -6.66
C THR A 49 -11.89 -8.63 -5.60
N SER A 50 -11.98 -9.00 -4.31
CA SER A 50 -11.76 -8.06 -3.22
C SER A 50 -10.32 -7.56 -3.21
N ILE A 51 -9.34 -8.45 -3.43
CA ILE A 51 -7.92 -8.08 -3.50
C ILE A 51 -7.66 -7.14 -4.69
N LYS A 52 -8.25 -7.40 -5.86
CA LYS A 52 -8.19 -6.49 -7.01
C LYS A 52 -8.76 -5.10 -6.70
N ASN A 53 -9.96 -5.03 -6.12
CA ASN A 53 -10.54 -3.74 -5.75
C ASN A 53 -9.64 -2.98 -4.75
N ARG A 54 -9.00 -3.71 -3.82
CA ARG A 54 -8.07 -3.11 -2.86
C ARG A 54 -6.76 -2.63 -3.50
N ARG A 55 -6.30 -3.24 -4.59
CA ARG A 55 -5.20 -2.71 -5.40
C ARG A 55 -5.53 -1.31 -5.91
N ASP A 56 -6.72 -1.15 -6.46
CA ASP A 56 -7.17 0.14 -7.01
C ASP A 56 -7.36 1.17 -5.89
N ASP A 57 -7.86 0.76 -4.72
CA ASP A 57 -7.93 1.64 -3.54
C ASP A 57 -6.56 2.18 -3.09
N ILE A 58 -5.48 1.40 -3.22
CA ILE A 58 -4.12 1.88 -2.92
C ILE A 58 -3.75 3.01 -3.90
N ILE A 59 -4.02 2.82 -5.20
CA ILE A 59 -3.73 3.82 -6.23
C ILE A 59 -4.53 5.11 -5.98
N THR A 60 -5.82 4.99 -5.66
CA THR A 60 -6.66 6.14 -5.30
C THR A 60 -6.14 6.85 -4.05
N ALA A 61 -5.75 6.11 -3.01
CA ALA A 61 -5.20 6.72 -1.79
C ALA A 61 -3.84 7.40 -2.03
N TYR A 62 -3.05 6.93 -3.00
CA TYR A 62 -1.85 7.62 -3.45
C TYR A 62 -2.19 8.94 -4.15
N GLN A 63 -3.18 8.95 -5.05
CA GLN A 63 -3.62 10.18 -5.72
C GLN A 63 -4.05 11.25 -4.71
N GLU A 64 -4.73 10.87 -3.62
CA GLU A 64 -5.04 11.80 -2.53
C GLU A 64 -3.76 12.40 -1.87
N CYS A 65 -2.69 11.61 -1.78
CA CYS A 65 -1.40 12.09 -1.26
C CYS A 65 -0.72 13.06 -2.24
N ASP A 66 -0.76 12.75 -3.54
CA ASP A 66 -0.18 13.59 -4.59
C ASP A 66 -0.91 14.94 -4.73
N ASP A 67 -2.24 14.92 -4.69
CA ASP A 67 -3.08 16.12 -4.67
C ASP A 67 -2.80 16.99 -3.43
N ALA A 68 -2.71 16.37 -2.24
CA ALA A 68 -2.36 17.07 -1.01
C ALA A 68 -0.93 17.62 -1.06
N ASN A 69 0.00 16.90 -1.71
CA ASN A 69 1.37 17.34 -1.90
C ASN A 69 1.45 18.56 -2.80
N THR A 70 0.74 18.52 -3.93
CA THR A 70 0.64 19.58 -4.93
C THR A 70 0.12 20.87 -4.31
N ARG A 71 -1.01 20.81 -3.58
CA ARG A 71 -1.58 21.98 -2.90
C ARG A 71 -0.60 22.63 -1.93
N TYR A 72 0.12 21.82 -1.16
CA TYR A 72 1.13 22.34 -0.24
C TYR A 72 2.31 22.95 -0.98
N THR A 73 2.84 22.34 -2.05
CA THR A 73 3.97 22.90 -2.81
C THR A 73 3.60 24.15 -3.59
N THR A 74 2.33 24.36 -3.90
CA THR A 74 1.84 25.63 -4.47
C THR A 74 2.05 26.79 -3.49
N GLU A 75 1.78 26.57 -2.20
CA GLU A 75 1.97 27.59 -1.15
C GLU A 75 3.42 27.64 -0.63
N PHE A 76 4.12 26.50 -0.64
CA PHE A 76 5.50 26.37 -0.15
C PHE A 76 6.42 25.74 -1.20
N PRO A 77 6.71 26.45 -2.32
CA PRO A 77 7.48 25.91 -3.43
C PRO A 77 8.94 25.61 -3.08
N ASP A 78 9.50 26.33 -2.11
CA ASP A 78 10.89 26.19 -1.65
C ASP A 78 11.07 25.11 -0.56
N ASP A 79 10.00 24.39 -0.17
CA ASP A 79 10.11 23.31 0.81
C ASP A 79 10.72 22.05 0.19
N GLU A 80 12.04 21.94 0.32
CA GLU A 80 12.87 20.81 -0.13
C GLU A 80 12.42 19.44 0.44
N THR A 81 11.66 19.42 1.54
CA THR A 81 11.19 18.17 2.15
C THR A 81 10.00 17.56 1.40
N SER A 82 9.29 18.35 0.59
CA SER A 82 8.09 17.90 -0.14
C SER A 82 8.40 16.78 -1.13
N SER A 83 9.51 16.90 -1.89
CA SER A 83 9.91 15.87 -2.85
C SER A 83 10.27 14.55 -2.17
N ALA A 84 10.99 14.61 -1.05
CA ALA A 84 11.31 13.41 -0.26
C ALA A 84 10.06 12.77 0.35
N TRP A 85 9.09 13.60 0.76
CA TRP A 85 7.83 13.14 1.33
C TRP A 85 7.00 12.34 0.32
N ILE A 86 6.78 12.85 -0.90
CA ILE A 86 5.97 12.17 -1.91
C ILE A 86 6.70 10.94 -2.48
N ASN A 87 8.01 11.04 -2.73
CA ASN A 87 8.83 9.92 -3.21
C ASN A 87 8.78 8.72 -2.22
N SER A 88 8.80 8.99 -0.91
CA SER A 88 8.60 7.94 0.09
C SER A 88 7.26 7.21 -0.09
N ILE A 89 6.20 7.88 -0.53
CA ILE A 89 4.88 7.28 -0.73
C ILE A 89 4.85 6.51 -2.05
N GLU A 90 5.43 7.07 -3.12
CA GLU A 90 5.59 6.40 -4.43
C GLU A 90 6.31 5.06 -4.30
N ILE A 91 7.45 5.01 -3.59
CA ILE A 91 8.18 3.75 -3.34
C ILE A 91 7.30 2.72 -2.63
N ASN A 92 6.45 3.15 -1.70
CA ASN A 92 5.51 2.24 -1.03
C ASN A 92 4.38 1.80 -1.98
N LEU A 93 3.86 2.70 -2.82
CA LEU A 93 2.85 2.37 -3.82
C LEU A 93 3.38 1.27 -4.75
N ASP A 94 4.54 1.48 -5.35
CA ASP A 94 5.15 0.54 -6.29
C ASP A 94 5.36 -0.83 -5.64
N PHE A 95 5.91 -0.85 -4.42
CA PHE A 95 6.09 -2.09 -3.67
C PHE A 95 4.77 -2.83 -3.46
N TRP A 96 3.73 -2.16 -2.98
CA TRP A 96 2.47 -2.80 -2.64
C TRP A 96 1.64 -3.19 -3.85
N VAL A 97 1.62 -2.38 -4.92
CA VAL A 97 0.96 -2.73 -6.17
C VAL A 97 1.60 -3.98 -6.77
N ASN A 98 2.93 -4.04 -6.87
CA ASN A 98 3.63 -5.22 -7.36
C ASN A 98 3.36 -6.46 -6.48
N THR A 99 3.40 -6.30 -5.15
CA THR A 99 3.11 -7.39 -4.21
C THR A 99 1.69 -7.95 -4.39
N VAL A 100 0.70 -7.08 -4.60
CA VAL A 100 -0.68 -7.49 -4.86
C VAL A 100 -0.80 -8.20 -6.20
N ASP A 101 -0.16 -7.69 -7.24
CA ASP A 101 -0.18 -8.29 -8.58
C ASP A 101 0.46 -9.68 -8.58
N GLU A 102 1.61 -9.86 -7.92
CA GLU A 102 2.25 -11.16 -7.72
C GLU A 102 1.35 -12.13 -6.95
N HIS A 103 0.71 -11.68 -5.87
CA HIS A 103 -0.22 -12.50 -5.11
C HIS A 103 -1.43 -12.93 -5.95
N LEU A 104 -2.00 -12.02 -6.74
CA LEU A 104 -3.07 -12.33 -7.67
C LEU A 104 -2.58 -13.34 -8.73
N ILE A 105 -1.39 -13.18 -9.32
CA ILE A 105 -0.86 -14.15 -10.29
C ILE A 105 -0.72 -15.54 -9.65
N SER A 106 -0.15 -15.62 -8.44
CA SER A 106 0.02 -16.91 -7.73
C SER A 106 -1.29 -17.66 -7.48
N ARG A 107 -2.38 -16.93 -7.24
CA ARG A 107 -3.73 -17.50 -7.06
C ARG A 107 -4.46 -17.80 -8.36
N ALA A 108 -3.95 -17.38 -9.52
CA ALA A 108 -4.56 -17.72 -10.81
C ALA A 108 -4.26 -19.17 -11.22
N ASP A 109 -3.13 -19.72 -10.77
CA ASP A 109 -2.75 -21.12 -11.00
C ASP A 109 -3.46 -22.09 -10.04
N GLU A 110 -4.09 -21.58 -8.98
CA GLU A 110 -5.13 -22.30 -8.24
C GLU A 110 -6.42 -22.29 -9.07
N ALA A 111 -6.47 -23.15 -10.08
CA ALA A 111 -7.73 -23.50 -10.73
C ALA A 111 -8.78 -23.86 -9.65
N PRO A 112 -10.07 -23.50 -9.84
CA PRO A 112 -11.10 -23.97 -8.93
C PRO A 112 -11.05 -25.50 -8.96
N SER A 113 -10.59 -26.09 -7.86
CA SER A 113 -10.82 -27.51 -7.62
C SER A 113 -12.31 -27.62 -7.32
N ASP A 114 -13.11 -27.63 -8.38
CA ASP A 114 -14.51 -28.01 -8.36
C ASP A 114 -14.55 -29.50 -8.03
N VAL A 115 -14.32 -29.82 -6.76
CA VAL A 115 -14.81 -31.05 -6.14
C VAL A 115 -16.30 -30.85 -5.93
N SER A 116 -17.05 -30.80 -7.02
CA SER A 116 -18.45 -31.24 -7.02
C SER A 116 -18.43 -32.74 -7.24
N SER A 117 -18.23 -33.46 -6.15
CA SER A 117 -18.51 -34.89 -6.05
C SER A 117 -20.02 -35.05 -5.81
N ILE A 118 -20.81 -35.27 -6.86
CA ILE A 118 -22.07 -36.03 -6.79
C ILE A 118 -22.26 -36.88 -8.06
N HIS A 119 -21.79 -38.12 -7.97
CA HIS A 119 -22.48 -39.36 -8.34
C HIS A 119 -23.02 -39.58 -9.77
N SER A 120 -22.27 -40.28 -10.64
CA SER A 120 -22.75 -41.55 -11.25
C SER A 120 -21.77 -42.22 -12.23
N GLN A 121 -21.55 -43.51 -11.94
CA GLN A 121 -21.27 -44.63 -12.86
C GLN A 121 -19.81 -44.93 -13.33
N ARG A 122 -19.25 -45.94 -12.65
CA ARG A 122 -18.41 -47.09 -13.09
C ARG A 122 -17.71 -47.00 -14.46
N VAL A 123 -16.39 -47.25 -14.48
CA VAL A 123 -15.70 -48.53 -14.86
C VAL A 123 -14.16 -48.30 -14.75
N PRO A 124 -13.34 -49.32 -14.38
CA PRO A 124 -11.93 -49.14 -13.99
C PRO A 124 -10.95 -49.45 -15.14
N LEU A 125 -9.73 -48.91 -15.12
CA LEU A 125 -8.48 -49.65 -15.47
C LEU A 125 -7.19 -48.80 -15.31
N LEU A 126 -6.25 -49.36 -14.52
CA LEU A 126 -4.78 -49.41 -14.65
C LEU A 126 -3.88 -48.15 -14.82
N ALA A 127 -2.99 -48.03 -13.82
CA ALA A 127 -1.58 -47.60 -13.82
C ALA A 127 -1.23 -46.13 -14.13
N HIS A 128 -0.55 -45.47 -13.18
CA HIS A 128 0.90 -45.16 -13.18
C HIS A 128 1.27 -44.38 -11.89
N PRO A 129 2.48 -44.54 -11.33
CA PRO A 129 2.90 -43.87 -10.10
C PRO A 129 3.27 -42.41 -10.39
N SER A 130 2.37 -41.47 -10.05
CA SER A 130 2.71 -40.04 -10.06
C SER A 130 3.68 -39.73 -8.93
N GLN A 131 4.89 -39.35 -9.31
CA GLN A 131 5.88 -38.68 -8.47
C GLN A 131 5.21 -37.57 -7.67
N ARG A 132 5.38 -37.61 -6.34
CA ARG A 132 5.08 -36.47 -5.47
C ARG A 132 5.97 -35.30 -5.90
N ARG A 133 5.37 -34.29 -6.54
CA ARG A 133 6.02 -33.01 -6.77
C ARG A 133 5.86 -32.16 -5.50
N PRO A 134 6.89 -31.43 -5.04
CA PRO A 134 6.83 -30.69 -3.79
C PRO A 134 5.80 -29.59 -3.90
N THR A 135 4.85 -29.56 -2.97
CA THR A 135 3.95 -28.43 -2.75
C THR A 135 4.78 -27.28 -2.17
N SER A 136 5.40 -26.48 -3.03
CA SER A 136 5.95 -25.19 -2.60
C SER A 136 4.77 -24.26 -2.36
N ASN A 137 4.20 -24.34 -1.15
CA ASN A 137 3.46 -23.21 -0.59
C ASN A 137 4.38 -21.98 -0.70
N PRO A 138 3.93 -20.86 -1.27
CA PRO A 138 4.67 -19.62 -1.12
C PRO A 138 4.80 -19.36 0.38
N ASP A 139 6.03 -19.26 0.88
CA ASP A 139 6.29 -19.04 2.30
C ASP A 139 5.95 -17.59 2.64
N TRP A 140 4.67 -17.33 2.89
CA TRP A 140 4.14 -16.00 3.28
C TRP A 140 4.72 -15.49 4.61
N THR A 141 5.40 -16.36 5.36
CA THR A 141 6.21 -15.98 6.53
C THR A 141 7.40 -15.13 6.11
N ASP A 142 8.02 -15.43 4.96
CA ASP A 142 9.10 -14.61 4.38
C ASP A 142 8.58 -13.22 4.00
N LEU A 143 7.34 -13.12 3.51
CA LEU A 143 6.75 -11.85 3.11
C LEU A 143 6.39 -10.97 4.32
N ARG A 144 5.82 -11.58 5.38
CA ARG A 144 5.65 -10.90 6.68
C ARG A 144 7.00 -10.46 7.27
N LEU A 145 8.03 -11.29 7.15
CA LEU A 145 9.37 -10.98 7.63
C LEU A 145 10.00 -9.81 6.84
N ARG A 146 9.90 -9.82 5.51
CA ARG A 146 10.38 -8.75 4.63
C ARG A 146 9.69 -7.42 4.89
N VAL A 147 8.36 -7.43 5.07
CA VAL A 147 7.60 -6.23 5.44
C VAL A 147 8.03 -5.70 6.81
N ASN A 148 8.16 -6.57 7.82
CA ASN A 148 8.63 -6.18 9.15
C ASN A 148 10.08 -5.66 9.12
N GLN A 149 10.94 -6.24 8.29
CA GLN A 149 12.31 -5.75 8.10
C GLN A 149 12.31 -4.36 7.49
N LEU A 150 11.53 -4.09 6.43
CA LEU A 150 11.38 -2.77 5.83
C LEU A 150 10.86 -1.71 6.82
N GLU A 151 9.88 -2.07 7.66
CA GLU A 151 9.39 -1.21 8.74
C GLU A 151 10.50 -0.95 9.81
N ALA A 152 11.31 -1.96 10.13
CA ALA A 152 12.42 -1.82 11.08
C ALA A 152 13.58 -0.96 10.55
N THR A 153 14.00 -1.13 9.28
CA THR A 153 15.04 -0.29 8.66
C THR A 153 14.59 1.16 8.52
N ARG A 154 13.29 1.39 8.27
CA ARG A 154 12.71 2.73 8.23
C ARG A 154 12.78 3.43 9.60
N ASN A 155 12.50 2.73 10.69
CA ASN A 155 12.57 3.30 12.04
C ASN A 155 14.02 3.60 12.48
N GLN A 156 15.01 2.84 11.98
CA GLN A 156 16.43 3.09 12.25
C GLN A 156 16.99 4.32 11.52
N ARG A 157 16.48 4.67 10.34
CA ARG A 157 16.91 5.88 9.61
C ARG A 157 16.36 7.19 10.19
N MET A 158 15.32 7.14 11.03
CA MET A 158 14.73 8.32 11.67
C MET A 158 15.33 8.63 13.05
N CYS A 159 16.25 7.80 13.56
CA CYS A 159 16.93 8.01 14.85
C CYS A 159 18.42 8.38 14.69
N ARG A 160 18.84 8.85 13.51
CA ARG A 160 20.21 9.33 13.25
C ARG A 160 20.19 10.79 12.82
#